data_AF-A0AB74F092-F1
#
_entry.id   AF-A0AB74F092-F1
#
_cell.length_a   1.000
_cell.length_b   1.000
_cell.length_c   1.000
_cell.angle_alpha   90.00
_cell.angle_beta   90.00
_cell.angle_gamma   90.00
#
_symmetry.space_group_name_H-M   'P 1'
#
loop_
_entity.id
_entity.type
_entity.pdbx_description
1 polymer ?
#
loop_
_entity_poly.entity_id
_entity_poly.type
_entity_poly.pdbx_seq_one_letter_code
_entity_poly.pdbx_strand_id
1 'polypeptide(L)'
;MDKMIAKTFEGVCSDTLRSLMQPGKVRCYRKGEHLFRDREATPFVFVILSGKASLYKIGESGQKKVAFILGPGELINEDIHPETTSSVSCEAFENLEVLCIEKTELKEWMKRDFGLTEIILNAGNRKIRRLYRQLKNTTGVLKMERRVAAKLWKLANDYGVDTPQGRTIDLDISITYLADLMGSPRETISRALKLLNTQKLIRQDKGRITIVDMDILSDYFKQ
;
A
#
# COMPACT_ATOMS: atom_id res chain seq x y z
N MET A 1 9.27 5.57 17.09
CA MET A 1 10.14 4.58 16.43
C MET A 1 10.10 3.25 17.17
N ASP A 2 10.60 3.19 18.41
CA ASP A 2 10.79 1.94 19.17
C ASP A 2 9.52 1.12 19.38
N LYS A 3 8.39 1.77 19.72
CA LYS A 3 7.11 1.07 19.87
C LYS A 3 6.60 0.42 18.58
N MET A 4 6.87 1.03 17.42
CA MET A 4 6.44 0.49 16.12
C MET A 4 7.29 -0.72 15.73
N ILE A 5 8.61 -0.61 15.90
CA ILE A 5 9.54 -1.71 15.64
C ILE A 5 9.22 -2.88 16.57
N ALA A 6 9.05 -2.64 17.88
CA ALA A 6 8.70 -3.68 18.84
C ALA A 6 7.38 -4.40 18.50
N LYS A 7 6.37 -3.67 18.02
CA LYS A 7 5.10 -4.26 17.58
C LYS A 7 5.24 -5.06 16.28
N THR A 8 6.00 -4.54 15.31
CA THR A 8 6.21 -5.20 14.01
C THR A 8 7.00 -6.50 14.18
N PHE A 9 7.97 -6.49 15.09
CA PHE A 9 8.87 -7.59 15.39
C PHE A 9 8.53 -8.26 16.74
N GLU A 10 7.25 -8.31 17.08
CA GLU A 10 6.78 -9.02 18.28
C GLU A 10 7.11 -10.52 18.15
N GLY A 11 7.73 -11.11 19.18
CA GLY A 11 8.19 -12.50 19.16
C GLY A 11 9.61 -12.71 18.63
N VAL A 12 10.30 -11.66 18.17
CA VAL A 12 11.74 -11.68 17.83
C VAL A 12 12.57 -11.63 19.11
N CYS A 13 13.70 -12.35 19.15
CA CYS A 13 14.57 -12.36 20.33
C CYS A 13 15.20 -10.98 20.56
N SER A 14 15.50 -10.68 21.84
CA SER A 14 15.96 -9.34 22.25
C SER A 14 17.27 -8.91 21.59
N ASP A 15 18.13 -9.85 21.21
CA ASP A 15 19.41 -9.54 20.56
C ASP A 15 19.21 -9.11 19.10
N THR A 16 18.39 -9.84 18.34
CA THR A 16 18.00 -9.46 16.98
C THR A 16 17.26 -8.12 16.97
N LEU A 17 16.35 -7.90 17.94
CA LEU A 17 15.63 -6.64 18.07
C LEU A 17 16.57 -5.46 18.34
N ARG A 18 17.59 -5.64 19.19
CA ARG A 18 18.64 -4.63 19.40
C ARG A 18 19.43 -4.33 18.14
N SER A 19 19.76 -5.34 17.33
CA SER A 19 20.43 -5.15 16.04
C SER A 19 19.58 -4.39 15.01
N LEU A 20 18.25 -4.59 15.03
CA LEU A 20 17.29 -3.86 14.19
C LEU A 20 17.15 -2.40 14.59
N MET A 21 17.27 -2.08 15.87
CA MET A 21 17.09 -0.73 16.42
C MET A 21 18.33 0.17 16.35
N GLN A 22 19.41 -0.26 15.68
CA GLN A 22 20.62 0.56 15.61
C GLN A 22 20.40 1.86 14.80
N PRO A 23 20.92 3.02 15.27
CA PRO A 23 20.55 4.35 14.75
C PRO A 23 20.87 4.62 13.27
N GLY A 24 21.80 3.88 12.66
CA GLY A 24 22.26 4.13 11.29
C GLY A 24 21.35 3.61 10.17
N LYS A 25 20.22 2.99 10.51
CA LYS A 25 19.38 2.27 9.55
C LYS A 25 18.18 3.07 9.05
N VAL A 26 17.91 4.27 9.57
CA VAL A 26 16.71 5.02 9.19
C VAL A 26 16.97 5.96 8.01
N ARG A 27 16.04 5.99 7.04
CA ARG A 27 16.05 6.93 5.90
C ARG A 27 14.72 7.64 5.78
N CYS A 28 14.76 8.91 5.37
CA CYS A 28 13.59 9.73 5.12
C CYS A 28 13.47 10.05 3.63
N TYR A 29 12.24 10.02 3.13
CA TYR A 29 11.89 10.32 1.75
C TYR A 29 10.74 11.33 1.72
N ARG A 30 10.83 12.35 0.88
CA ARG A 30 9.77 13.32 0.63
C ARG A 30 8.72 12.71 -0.30
N LYS A 31 7.48 13.20 -0.22
CA LYS A 31 6.40 12.82 -1.15
C LYS A 31 6.89 12.86 -2.60
N GLY A 32 6.76 11.74 -3.32
CA GLY A 32 7.16 11.57 -4.71
C GLY A 32 8.58 11.03 -4.94
N GLU A 33 9.42 10.95 -3.90
CA GLU A 33 10.76 10.36 -4.03
C GLU A 33 10.70 8.83 -4.12
N HIS A 34 11.63 8.24 -4.88
CA HIS A 34 11.71 6.80 -5.08
C HIS A 34 12.65 6.14 -4.07
N LEU A 35 12.22 5.02 -3.50
CA LEU A 35 13.09 4.14 -2.72
C LEU A 35 13.91 3.26 -3.66
N PHE A 36 13.26 2.78 -4.71
CA PHE A 36 13.83 2.02 -5.82
C PHE A 36 12.83 1.97 -6.98
N ARG A 37 13.32 1.69 -8.18
CA ARG A 37 12.53 1.53 -9.40
C ARG A 37 12.44 0.06 -9.81
N ASP A 38 11.45 -0.23 -10.65
CA ASP A 38 11.35 -1.51 -11.34
C ASP A 38 12.67 -1.87 -12.03
N ARG A 39 13.11 -3.11 -11.83
CA ARG A 39 14.39 -3.68 -12.26
C ARG A 39 15.64 -3.07 -11.61
N GLU A 40 15.49 -2.20 -10.61
CA GLU A 40 16.61 -1.71 -9.83
C GLU A 40 16.99 -2.72 -8.74
N ALA A 41 18.29 -2.98 -8.60
CA ALA A 41 18.81 -3.74 -7.49
C ALA A 41 18.84 -2.85 -6.24
N THR A 42 18.26 -3.33 -5.15
CA THR A 42 18.38 -2.70 -3.84
C THR A 42 18.88 -3.73 -2.83
N PRO A 43 19.94 -3.40 -2.05
CA PRO A 43 20.46 -4.30 -1.04
C PRO A 43 19.60 -4.30 0.24
N PHE A 44 18.50 -3.54 0.28
CA PHE A 44 17.70 -3.32 1.48
C PHE A 44 16.31 -3.94 1.39
N VAL A 45 15.86 -4.50 2.51
CA VAL A 45 14.46 -4.62 2.90
C VAL A 45 14.10 -3.40 3.73
N PHE A 46 12.89 -2.86 3.56
CA PHE A 46 12.47 -1.67 4.31
C PHE A 46 11.31 -2.00 5.25
N VAL A 47 11.26 -1.33 6.40
CA VAL A 47 10.10 -1.31 7.30
C VAL A 47 9.61 0.12 7.41
N ILE A 48 8.33 0.35 7.16
CA ILE A 48 7.76 1.71 7.27
C ILE A 48 7.62 2.08 8.74
N LEU A 49 8.26 3.16 9.15
CA LEU A 49 8.19 3.69 10.52
C LEU A 49 7.10 4.76 10.64
N SER A 50 7.01 5.66 9.66
CA SER A 50 5.97 6.67 9.53
C SER A 50 5.73 7.02 8.07
N GLY A 51 4.55 7.57 7.75
CA GLY A 51 4.14 7.87 6.38
C GLY A 51 3.60 6.66 5.62
N LYS A 52 3.53 6.79 4.29
CA LYS A 52 3.03 5.74 3.38
C LYS A 52 3.85 5.65 2.11
N ALA A 53 4.03 4.42 1.63
CA ALA A 53 4.71 4.11 0.38
C ALA A 53 3.73 3.51 -0.64
N SER A 54 4.00 3.72 -1.92
CA SER A 54 3.21 3.24 -3.04
C SER A 54 4.05 2.28 -3.89
N LEU A 55 3.59 1.04 -4.02
CA LEU A 55 4.18 0.04 -4.92
C LEU A 55 3.42 0.01 -6.23
N TYR A 56 4.11 0.16 -7.35
CA TYR A 56 3.46 0.26 -8.66
C TYR A 56 4.30 -0.34 -9.80
N LYS A 57 3.62 -0.62 -10.91
CA LYS A 57 4.20 -0.99 -12.21
C LYS A 57 3.81 0.03 -13.26
N ILE A 58 4.64 0.21 -14.28
CA ILE A 58 4.29 0.95 -15.49
C ILE A 58 3.97 -0.09 -16.56
N GLY A 59 2.80 0.02 -17.17
CA GLY A 59 2.40 -0.83 -18.31
C GLY A 59 3.06 -0.37 -19.61
N GLU A 60 2.93 -1.18 -20.66
CA GLU A 60 3.52 -0.90 -21.98
C GLU A 60 3.06 0.45 -22.59
N SER A 61 1.81 0.83 -22.31
CA SER A 61 1.25 2.13 -22.73
C SER A 61 1.69 3.32 -21.85
N GLY A 62 2.64 3.13 -20.94
CA GLY A 62 3.10 4.14 -19.99
C GLY A 62 2.15 4.37 -18.80
N GLN A 63 1.02 3.69 -18.75
CA GLN A 63 0.06 3.82 -17.65
C GLN A 63 0.60 3.24 -16.35
N LYS A 64 0.57 4.03 -15.28
CA LYS A 64 0.96 3.57 -13.94
C LYS A 64 -0.17 2.73 -13.35
N LYS A 65 0.18 1.58 -12.76
CA LYS A 65 -0.74 0.71 -12.02
C LYS A 65 -0.22 0.51 -10.60
N VAL A 66 -0.90 1.10 -9.63
CA VAL A 66 -0.55 0.94 -8.21
C VAL A 66 -1.07 -0.40 -7.70
N ALA A 67 -0.18 -1.24 -7.18
CA ALA A 67 -0.49 -2.52 -6.56
C ALA A 67 -0.85 -2.39 -5.08
N PHE A 68 -0.11 -1.52 -4.35
CA PHE A 68 -0.28 -1.33 -2.92
C PHE A 68 -0.01 0.11 -2.49
N ILE A 69 -0.80 0.58 -1.52
CA ILE A 69 -0.37 1.61 -0.57
C ILE A 69 -0.03 0.86 0.72
N LEU A 70 1.17 1.10 1.23
CA LEU A 70 1.70 0.47 2.43
C LEU A 70 1.91 1.53 3.52
N GLY A 71 1.55 1.20 4.76
CA GLY A 71 1.66 2.09 5.91
C GLY A 71 2.61 1.57 7.01
N PRO A 72 2.65 2.24 8.16
CA PRO A 72 3.57 1.89 9.25
C PRO A 72 3.44 0.44 9.71
N GLY A 73 4.60 -0.21 9.90
CA GLY A 73 4.72 -1.63 10.24
C GLY A 73 4.61 -2.59 9.05
N GLU A 74 4.32 -2.10 7.84
CA GLU A 74 4.42 -2.93 6.63
C GLU A 74 5.86 -2.96 6.11
N LEU A 75 6.26 -4.13 5.60
CA LEU A 75 7.56 -4.32 4.97
C LEU A 75 7.49 -3.97 3.48
N ILE A 76 8.63 -3.63 2.90
CA ILE A 76 8.81 -3.40 1.46
C ILE A 76 10.03 -4.21 1.01
N ASN A 77 9.93 -4.80 -0.19
CA ASN A 77 11.01 -5.56 -0.81
C ASN A 77 11.46 -6.75 0.05
N GLU A 78 10.52 -7.60 0.49
CA GLU A 78 10.79 -8.76 1.35
C GLU A 78 11.60 -9.89 0.67
N ASP A 79 12.18 -9.64 -0.50
CA ASP A 79 13.12 -10.59 -1.10
C ASP A 79 14.47 -10.52 -0.40
N ILE A 80 14.91 -11.65 0.14
CA ILE A 80 16.16 -11.79 0.87
C ILE A 80 17.36 -12.09 -0.03
N HIS A 81 17.16 -12.23 -1.35
CA HIS A 81 18.23 -12.46 -2.31
C HIS A 81 18.83 -11.11 -2.76
N PRO A 82 20.14 -10.87 -2.54
CA PRO A 82 20.79 -9.60 -2.88
C PRO A 82 20.73 -9.29 -4.38
N GLU A 83 20.90 -10.31 -5.22
CA GLU A 83 21.01 -10.19 -6.67
C GLU A 83 19.66 -9.98 -7.37
N THR A 84 18.54 -10.19 -6.67
CA THR A 84 17.24 -10.01 -7.31
C THR A 84 16.92 -8.54 -7.49
N THR A 85 16.61 -8.18 -8.72
CA THR A 85 16.10 -6.86 -9.06
C THR A 85 14.63 -6.71 -8.65
N SER A 86 14.24 -5.50 -8.28
CA SER A 86 12.89 -5.20 -7.84
C SER A 86 11.88 -5.47 -8.96
N SER A 87 10.79 -6.16 -8.67
CA SER A 87 9.73 -6.45 -9.67
C SER A 87 8.70 -5.34 -9.82
N VAL A 88 8.82 -4.27 -9.02
CA VAL A 88 7.95 -3.09 -8.97
C VAL A 88 8.78 -1.87 -8.61
N SER A 89 8.25 -0.67 -8.90
CA SER A 89 8.78 0.58 -8.35
C SER A 89 8.15 0.86 -6.99
N CYS A 90 8.91 1.53 -6.12
CA CYS A 90 8.44 2.03 -4.83
C CYS A 90 8.71 3.52 -4.70
N GLU A 91 7.67 4.30 -4.40
CA GLU A 91 7.76 5.74 -4.14
C GLU A 91 7.10 6.10 -2.81
N ALA A 92 7.54 7.21 -2.21
CA ALA A 92 6.89 7.82 -1.06
C ALA A 92 5.55 8.46 -1.49
N PHE A 93 4.43 7.92 -1.00
CA PHE A 93 3.09 8.46 -1.27
C PHE A 93 2.83 9.75 -0.50
N GLU A 94 3.39 9.83 0.70
CA GLU A 94 3.51 11.01 1.56
C GLU A 94 4.92 11.02 2.16
N ASN A 95 5.28 12.03 2.95
CA ASN A 95 6.58 12.03 3.64
C ASN A 95 6.73 10.73 4.44
N LEU A 96 7.83 10.04 4.20
CA LEU A 96 8.02 8.64 4.57
C LEU A 96 9.32 8.50 5.36
N GLU A 97 9.27 7.76 6.45
CA GLU A 97 10.42 7.33 7.23
C GLU A 97 10.47 5.82 7.24
N VAL A 98 11.61 5.23 6.90
CA VAL A 98 11.80 3.78 6.80
C VAL A 98 13.05 3.33 7.53
N LEU A 99 12.97 2.14 8.14
CA LEU A 99 14.13 1.37 8.56
C LEU A 99 14.64 0.56 7.36
N CYS A 100 15.89 0.77 6.98
CA CYS A 100 16.62 0.02 5.96
C CYS A 100 17.41 -1.12 6.61
N ILE A 101 17.12 -2.34 6.21
CA ILE A 101 17.80 -3.55 6.69
C ILE A 101 18.50 -4.19 5.51
N GLU A 102 19.82 -4.40 5.60
CA GLU A 102 20.54 -5.11 4.54
C GLU A 102 20.05 -6.56 4.42
N LYS A 103 19.82 -7.01 3.18
CA LYS A 103 19.33 -8.37 2.89
C LYS A 103 20.28 -9.44 3.45
N THR A 104 21.59 -9.19 3.41
CA THR A 104 22.63 -10.05 3.97
C THR A 104 22.50 -10.20 5.48
N GLU A 105 22.39 -9.09 6.21
CA GLU A 105 22.17 -9.09 7.66
C GLU A 105 20.84 -9.76 8.02
N LEU A 106 19.77 -9.41 7.33
CA LEU A 106 18.44 -9.97 7.54
C LEU A 106 18.46 -11.50 7.42
N LYS A 107 19.14 -12.02 6.39
CA LYS A 107 19.28 -13.46 6.15
C LYS A 107 20.03 -14.15 7.29
N GLU A 108 21.07 -13.53 7.85
CA GLU A 108 21.79 -14.10 8.99
C GLU A 108 20.95 -14.10 10.27
N TRP A 109 20.16 -13.06 10.53
CA TRP A 109 19.26 -13.05 11.68
C TRP A 109 18.12 -14.06 11.51
N MET A 110 17.54 -14.18 10.33
CA MET A 110 16.50 -15.17 10.03
C MET A 110 16.96 -16.61 10.31
N LYS A 111 18.22 -16.94 10.01
CA LYS A 111 18.78 -18.27 10.32
C LYS A 111 18.84 -18.59 11.81
N ARG A 112 19.01 -17.56 12.66
CA ARG A 112 19.21 -17.70 14.11
C ARG A 112 17.92 -17.46 14.89
N ASP A 113 16.97 -16.75 14.29
CA ASP A 113 15.72 -16.33 14.89
C ASP A 113 14.54 -16.73 13.98
N PHE A 114 13.88 -17.82 14.35
CA PHE A 114 12.72 -18.30 13.61
C PHE A 114 11.53 -17.34 13.72
N GLY A 115 11.38 -16.60 14.83
CA GLY A 115 10.30 -15.61 14.98
C GLY A 115 10.41 -14.50 13.94
N LEU A 116 11.63 -14.01 13.68
CA LEU A 116 11.87 -13.07 12.59
C LEU A 116 11.53 -13.70 11.23
N THR A 117 11.95 -14.95 10.99
CA THR A 117 11.66 -15.65 9.73
C THR A 117 10.16 -15.76 9.47
N GLU A 118 9.39 -16.14 10.50
CA GLU A 118 7.94 -16.24 10.42
C GLU A 118 7.29 -14.89 10.07
N ILE A 119 7.77 -13.79 10.66
CA ILE A 119 7.26 -12.44 10.37
C ILE A 119 7.47 -12.06 8.89
N ILE A 120 8.66 -12.31 8.34
CA ILE A 120 8.97 -12.02 6.93
C ILE A 120 8.10 -12.89 5.99
N LEU A 121 8.01 -14.20 6.26
CA LEU A 121 7.19 -15.11 5.46
C LEU A 121 5.70 -14.71 5.49
N ASN A 122 5.18 -14.37 6.66
CA ASN A 122 3.80 -13.95 6.82
C ASN A 122 3.54 -12.59 6.15
N ALA A 123 4.49 -11.66 6.13
CA ALA A 123 4.38 -10.40 5.39
C ALA A 123 4.23 -10.65 3.88
N GLY A 124 5.08 -11.49 3.30
CA GLY A 124 4.98 -11.90 1.89
C GLY A 124 3.65 -12.60 1.58
N ASN A 125 3.25 -13.57 2.42
CA ASN A 125 1.98 -14.28 2.26
C ASN A 125 0.76 -13.35 2.32
N ARG A 126 0.77 -12.34 3.22
CA ARG A 126 -0.29 -11.32 3.27
C ARG A 126 -0.39 -10.56 1.96
N LYS A 127 0.73 -10.15 1.35
CA LYS A 127 0.73 -9.48 0.04
C LYS A 127 0.22 -10.38 -1.08
N ILE A 128 0.66 -11.64 -1.13
CA ILE A 128 0.18 -12.64 -2.12
C ILE A 128 -1.34 -12.81 -2.03
N ARG A 129 -1.87 -13.03 -0.82
CA ARG A 129 -3.32 -13.14 -0.59
C ARG A 129 -4.06 -11.87 -1.04
N ARG A 130 -3.50 -10.68 -0.77
CA ARG A 130 -4.06 -9.41 -1.26
C ARG A 130 -4.03 -9.33 -2.79
N LEU A 131 -2.99 -9.78 -3.47
CA LEU A 131 -2.91 -9.83 -4.94
C LEU A 131 -3.98 -10.76 -5.53
N TYR A 132 -4.17 -11.96 -4.98
CA TYR A 132 -5.23 -12.87 -5.44
C TYR A 132 -6.63 -12.26 -5.32
N ARG A 133 -6.92 -11.54 -4.24
CA ARG A 133 -8.19 -10.80 -4.11
C ARG A 133 -8.33 -9.69 -5.16
N GLN A 134 -7.23 -9.04 -5.55
CA GLN A 134 -7.24 -8.01 -6.60
C GLN A 134 -7.46 -8.59 -8.01
N LEU A 135 -7.13 -9.87 -8.23
CA LEU A 135 -7.34 -10.53 -9.51
C LEU A 135 -8.83 -10.57 -9.91
N LYS A 136 -9.72 -10.84 -8.95
CA LYS A 136 -11.18 -10.80 -9.14
C LYS A 136 -11.70 -9.44 -9.61
N ASN A 137 -11.02 -8.36 -9.24
CA ASN A 137 -11.40 -6.98 -9.58
C ASN A 137 -10.74 -6.48 -10.89
N THR A 138 -9.90 -7.32 -11.51
CA THR A 138 -9.15 -6.99 -12.74
C THR A 138 -9.80 -7.60 -13.98
N THR A 139 -10.56 -8.69 -13.84
CA THR A 139 -11.32 -9.28 -14.96
C THR A 139 -12.52 -8.39 -15.32
N GLY A 140 -12.66 -8.07 -16.61
CA GLY A 140 -13.56 -7.05 -17.17
C GLY A 140 -15.07 -7.36 -17.10
N VAL A 141 -15.51 -8.16 -16.13
CA VAL A 141 -16.92 -8.56 -15.98
C VAL A 141 -17.75 -7.44 -15.33
N LEU A 142 -17.13 -6.59 -14.49
CA LEU A 142 -17.82 -5.50 -13.79
C LEU A 142 -17.63 -4.16 -14.51
N LYS A 143 -18.72 -3.38 -14.58
CA LYS A 143 -18.67 -1.98 -15.05
C LYS A 143 -17.71 -1.14 -14.20
N MET A 144 -17.09 -0.13 -14.80
CA MET A 144 -16.02 0.64 -14.16
C MET A 144 -16.49 1.32 -12.86
N GLU A 145 -17.68 1.89 -12.85
CA GLU A 145 -18.29 2.53 -11.70
C GLU A 145 -18.43 1.60 -10.49
N ARG A 146 -18.76 0.32 -10.71
CA ARG A 146 -18.81 -0.69 -9.64
C ARG A 146 -17.42 -1.02 -9.12
N ARG A 147 -16.42 -1.12 -10.02
CA ARG A 147 -15.02 -1.33 -9.64
C ARG A 147 -14.48 -0.16 -8.81
N VAL A 148 -14.83 1.08 -9.19
CA VAL A 148 -14.49 2.30 -8.44
C VAL A 148 -15.18 2.29 -7.08
N ALA A 149 -16.48 1.99 -7.01
CA ALA A 149 -17.22 1.88 -5.76
C ALA A 149 -16.59 0.86 -4.80
N ALA A 150 -16.28 -0.35 -5.27
CA ALA A 150 -15.59 -1.38 -4.48
C ALA A 150 -14.24 -0.90 -3.94
N LYS A 151 -13.50 -0.14 -4.76
CA LYS A 151 -12.20 0.40 -4.35
C LYS A 151 -12.34 1.51 -3.31
N LEU A 152 -13.28 2.43 -3.49
CA LEU A 152 -13.56 3.51 -2.55
C LEU A 152 -14.04 2.96 -1.21
N TRP A 153 -14.93 1.96 -1.21
CA TRP A 153 -15.35 1.25 -0.01
C TRP A 153 -14.16 0.70 0.75
N LYS A 154 -13.24 0.00 0.05
CA LYS A 154 -12.05 -0.55 0.68
C LYS A 154 -11.14 0.53 1.25
N LEU A 155 -10.92 1.63 0.53
CA LEU A 155 -10.11 2.75 1.01
C LEU A 155 -10.73 3.42 2.25
N ALA A 156 -12.05 3.56 2.30
CA ALA A 156 -12.75 4.09 3.46
C ALA A 156 -12.74 3.10 4.65
N ASN A 157 -12.81 1.80 4.39
CA ASN A 157 -12.64 0.78 5.43
C ASN A 157 -11.22 0.82 6.03
N ASP A 158 -10.20 0.90 5.18
CA ASP A 158 -8.80 0.78 5.60
C ASP A 158 -8.24 2.11 6.17
N TYR A 159 -8.70 3.26 5.67
CA TYR A 159 -8.14 4.59 5.96
C TYR A 159 -9.21 5.66 6.24
N GLY A 160 -10.47 5.26 6.46
CA GLY A 160 -11.55 6.22 6.65
C GLY A 160 -11.74 6.63 8.11
N VAL A 161 -12.15 7.88 8.29
CA VAL A 161 -12.57 8.46 9.57
C VAL A 161 -14.06 8.74 9.50
N ASP A 162 -14.77 8.44 10.58
CA ASP A 162 -16.21 8.69 10.66
C ASP A 162 -16.49 10.18 10.81
N THR A 163 -17.46 10.67 10.02
CA THR A 163 -17.91 12.05 10.00
C THR A 163 -19.45 12.07 10.00
N PRO A 164 -20.09 13.22 10.32
CA PRO A 164 -21.54 13.32 10.25
C PRO A 164 -22.13 13.07 8.85
N GLN A 165 -21.31 13.14 7.80
CA GLN A 165 -21.72 12.95 6.41
C GLN A 165 -21.43 11.53 5.87
N GLY A 166 -20.92 10.63 6.73
CA GLY A 166 -20.49 9.28 6.38
C GLY A 166 -19.01 9.05 6.70
N ARG A 167 -18.38 8.11 6.01
CA ARG A 167 -16.98 7.73 6.25
C ARG A 167 -16.04 8.40 5.22
N THR A 168 -15.21 9.34 5.66
CA THR A 168 -14.30 10.10 4.79
C THR A 168 -12.96 9.41 4.68
N ILE A 169 -12.48 9.17 3.45
CA ILE A 169 -11.15 8.61 3.20
C ILE A 169 -10.08 9.63 3.63
N ASP A 170 -9.26 9.30 4.63
CA ASP A 170 -8.18 10.16 5.13
C ASP A 170 -6.86 9.91 4.37
N LEU A 171 -6.95 9.99 3.05
CA LEU A 171 -5.82 9.96 2.15
C LEU A 171 -5.99 11.06 1.10
N ASP A 172 -4.90 11.77 0.80
CA ASP A 172 -4.85 12.74 -0.29
C ASP A 172 -4.79 12.01 -1.65
N ILE A 173 -5.91 11.45 -2.06
CA ILE A 173 -6.01 10.68 -3.30
C ILE A 173 -6.62 11.55 -4.39
N SER A 174 -5.77 12.06 -5.26
CA SER A 174 -6.22 12.74 -6.48
C SER A 174 -6.96 11.78 -7.42
N ILE A 175 -7.80 12.33 -8.31
CA ILE A 175 -8.46 11.54 -9.36
C ILE A 175 -7.43 10.82 -10.24
N THR A 176 -6.28 11.46 -10.51
CA THR A 176 -5.16 10.86 -11.24
C THR A 176 -4.61 9.64 -10.50
N TYR A 177 -4.42 9.74 -9.18
CA TYR A 177 -3.95 8.60 -8.40
C TYR A 177 -4.99 7.48 -8.34
N LEU A 178 -6.29 7.80 -8.25
CA LEU A 178 -7.34 6.77 -8.40
C LEU A 178 -7.28 6.10 -9.78
N ALA A 179 -7.00 6.87 -10.84
CA ALA A 179 -6.80 6.33 -12.18
C ALA A 179 -5.65 5.32 -12.22
N ASP A 180 -4.51 5.67 -11.64
CA ASP A 180 -3.35 4.78 -11.51
C ASP A 180 -3.68 3.55 -10.66
N LEU A 181 -4.44 3.73 -9.58
CA LEU A 181 -4.85 2.64 -8.69
C LEU A 181 -5.83 1.66 -9.35
N MET A 182 -6.64 2.15 -10.27
CA MET A 182 -7.56 1.35 -11.07
C MET A 182 -6.91 0.82 -12.36
N GLY A 183 -5.72 1.31 -12.71
CA GLY A 183 -5.06 1.04 -14.00
C GLY A 183 -5.96 1.41 -15.17
N SER A 184 -6.59 2.58 -15.12
CA SER A 184 -7.60 3.04 -16.09
C SER A 184 -7.43 4.53 -16.40
N PRO A 185 -7.87 5.02 -17.57
CA PRO A 185 -7.72 6.43 -17.91
C PRO A 185 -8.42 7.36 -16.90
N ARG A 186 -7.79 8.51 -16.61
CA ARG A 186 -8.31 9.53 -15.68
C ARG A 186 -9.74 9.97 -16.01
N GLU A 187 -10.05 10.13 -17.30
CA GLU A 187 -11.40 10.51 -17.76
C GLU A 187 -12.45 9.45 -17.43
N THR A 188 -12.09 8.17 -17.55
CA THR A 188 -12.99 7.06 -17.19
C THR A 188 -13.27 7.04 -15.70
N ILE A 189 -12.26 7.26 -14.85
CA ILE A 189 -12.45 7.37 -13.40
C ILE A 189 -13.27 8.61 -13.03
N SER A 190 -13.00 9.75 -13.66
CA SER A 190 -13.76 10.98 -13.44
C SER A 190 -15.26 10.78 -13.74
N ARG A 191 -15.59 10.13 -14.86
CA ARG A 191 -16.98 9.80 -15.22
C ARG A 191 -17.64 8.86 -14.21
N ALA A 192 -16.93 7.82 -13.78
CA ALA A 192 -17.42 6.89 -12.76
C ALA A 192 -17.70 7.60 -11.43
N LEU A 193 -16.77 8.44 -10.96
CA LEU A 193 -16.94 9.22 -9.73
C LEU A 193 -18.13 10.18 -9.83
N LYS A 194 -18.31 10.86 -10.97
CA LYS A 194 -19.47 11.73 -11.21
C LYS A 194 -20.78 10.95 -11.11
N LEU A 195 -20.85 9.75 -11.68
CA LEU A 195 -22.03 8.89 -11.60
C LEU A 195 -22.34 8.49 -10.14
N LEU A 196 -21.35 8.02 -9.39
CA LEU A 196 -21.52 7.64 -7.98
C LEU A 196 -21.97 8.83 -7.12
N ASN A 197 -21.45 10.04 -7.40
CA ASN A 197 -21.85 11.27 -6.72
C ASN A 197 -23.28 11.68 -7.08
N THR A 198 -23.69 11.59 -8.34
CA THR A 198 -25.08 11.82 -8.78
C THR A 198 -26.06 10.84 -8.13
N GLN A 199 -25.64 9.60 -7.94
CA GLN A 199 -26.41 8.56 -7.23
C GLN A 199 -26.38 8.72 -5.70
N LYS A 200 -25.74 9.78 -5.17
CA LYS A 200 -25.59 10.06 -3.73
C LYS A 200 -24.91 8.95 -2.92
N LEU A 201 -24.13 8.10 -3.59
CA LEU A 201 -23.36 7.03 -2.94
C LEU A 201 -22.07 7.56 -2.30
N ILE A 202 -21.51 8.61 -2.91
CA ILE A 202 -20.32 9.31 -2.42
C ILE A 202 -20.55 10.82 -2.44
N ARG A 203 -19.75 11.55 -1.67
CA ARG A 203 -19.60 13.00 -1.74
C ARG A 203 -18.15 13.36 -2.00
N GLN A 204 -17.92 14.39 -2.79
CA GLN A 204 -16.59 14.96 -3.02
C GLN A 204 -16.55 16.39 -2.48
N ASP A 205 -15.65 16.66 -1.55
CA ASP A 205 -15.41 18.01 -1.03
C ASP A 205 -13.92 18.24 -0.79
N LYS A 206 -13.39 19.39 -1.22
CA LYS A 206 -11.98 19.81 -1.04
C LYS A 206 -10.95 18.72 -1.36
N GLY A 207 -11.20 17.91 -2.40
CA GLY A 207 -10.31 16.81 -2.81
C GLY A 207 -10.42 15.53 -1.99
N ARG A 208 -11.30 15.48 -0.98
CA ARG A 208 -11.61 14.27 -0.21
C ARG A 208 -12.88 13.61 -0.72
N ILE A 209 -12.92 12.29 -0.60
CA ILE A 209 -14.08 11.47 -0.94
C ILE A 209 -14.67 10.91 0.35
N THR A 210 -15.98 11.13 0.53
CA THR A 210 -16.75 10.61 1.65
C THR A 210 -17.75 9.59 1.13
N ILE A 211 -17.76 8.41 1.74
CA ILE A 211 -18.76 7.37 1.47
C ILE A 211 -19.96 7.68 2.35
N VAL A 212 -21.11 7.95 1.74
CA VAL A 212 -22.31 8.38 2.48
C VAL A 212 -22.80 7.26 3.40
N ASP A 213 -22.81 6.04 2.88
CA ASP A 213 -23.21 4.84 3.60
C ASP A 213 -22.37 3.65 3.08
N MET A 214 -21.68 2.97 4.00
CA MET A 214 -20.78 1.86 3.66
C MET A 214 -21.54 0.63 3.18
N ASP A 215 -22.74 0.37 3.69
CA ASP A 215 -23.53 -0.82 3.34
C ASP A 215 -24.19 -0.63 1.97
N ILE A 216 -24.78 0.55 1.72
CA ILE A 216 -25.38 0.87 0.42
C ILE A 216 -24.31 0.82 -0.69
N LEU A 217 -23.12 1.39 -0.45
CA LEU A 217 -22.04 1.31 -1.42
C LEU A 217 -21.59 -0.15 -1.61
N SER A 218 -21.59 -0.96 -0.55
CA SER A 218 -21.26 -2.38 -0.65
C SER A 218 -22.20 -3.15 -1.55
N ASP A 219 -23.51 -2.92 -1.43
CA ASP A 219 -24.52 -3.61 -2.22
C ASP A 219 -24.43 -3.21 -3.69
N TYR A 220 -24.18 -1.92 -3.96
CA TYR A 220 -24.05 -1.39 -5.31
C TYR A 220 -23.01 -2.12 -6.18
N PHE A 221 -21.84 -2.46 -5.62
CA PHE A 221 -20.78 -3.13 -6.39
C PHE A 221 -20.84 -4.66 -6.34
N LYS A 222 -21.68 -5.25 -5.48
CA LYS A 222 -21.91 -6.70 -5.39
C LYS A 222 -22.94 -7.19 -6.40
N GLN A 223 -23.90 -6.34 -6.79
CA GLN A 223 -24.83 -6.54 -7.89
C GLN A 223 -24.11 -6.54 -9.25
#